data_AF-A0A2D5FMT6-F1
#
_entry.id   AF-A0A2D5FMT6-F1
#
_cell.length_a   1.000
_cell.length_b   1.000
_cell.length_c   1.000
_cell.angle_alpha   90.00
_cell.angle_beta   90.00
_cell.angle_gamma   90.00
#
_symmetry.space_group_name_H-M   'P 1'
#
loop_
_entity.id
_entity.type
_entity.pdbx_description
1 polymer ?
#
loop_
_entity_poly.entity_id
_entity_poly.type
_entity_poly.pdbx_seq_one_letter_code
_entity_poly.pdbx_strand_id
1 'polypeptide(L)'
;MKVKITTWAIRLLIGLLMLLATAYAIRSVLLPARTAGLFLDYVEGADWVPAPQNSLFDGGNIEFAGYDPVQLAGPDMGEWEEMVIVSFSRDDLYEDFLTRIEAYQDLSRYHLSLFAPGYEQRIFANWMLRRDRRNDSINVDDRATIEEAIPANPHYVDRWQDIFAGAYRGELVLLNFVSLKKDMGDAEAGEKAEELEKQYSKPTMRILGRMGAQLAAVGRVEKVVVGPEPRQHDEYGFGHYPSVDAFEVVFTARGRLALAPTRNRAMNAGLSAGYWLKPYAPFKLTAKNP
;
A
#
# COMPACT_ATOMS: atom_id res chain seq x y z
N MET A 1 -16.22 55.02 11.48
CA MET A 1 -15.11 54.04 11.41
C MET A 1 -15.57 52.58 11.42
N LYS A 2 -16.54 52.17 12.25
CA LYS A 2 -17.01 50.76 12.35
C LYS A 2 -17.53 50.16 11.03
N VAL A 3 -18.24 50.92 10.19
CA VAL A 3 -18.86 50.42 8.94
C VAL A 3 -17.84 50.06 7.84
N LYS A 4 -16.70 50.78 7.76
CA LYS A 4 -15.66 50.48 6.75
C LYS A 4 -14.88 49.20 7.09
N ILE A 5 -14.67 48.91 8.38
CA ILE A 5 -13.94 47.71 8.83
C ILE A 5 -14.75 46.44 8.52
N THR A 6 -16.07 46.48 8.68
CA THR A 6 -16.96 45.36 8.33
C THR A 6 -16.96 45.07 6.83
N THR A 7 -16.93 46.08 5.95
CA THR A 7 -16.90 45.86 4.50
C THR A 7 -15.58 45.23 4.03
N TRP A 8 -14.45 45.60 4.61
CA TRP A 8 -13.15 45.00 4.29
C TRP A 8 -13.04 43.56 4.78
N ALA A 9 -13.51 43.27 5.99
CA ALA A 9 -13.55 41.91 6.53
C ALA A 9 -14.42 40.97 5.67
N ILE A 10 -15.58 41.43 5.21
CA ILE A 10 -16.48 40.65 4.34
C ILE A 10 -15.83 40.37 2.99
N ARG A 11 -15.16 41.36 2.36
CA ARG A 11 -14.46 41.17 1.08
C ARG A 11 -13.29 40.20 1.20
N LEU A 12 -12.57 40.24 2.32
CA LEU A 12 -11.45 39.34 2.60
C LEU A 12 -11.96 37.91 2.83
N LEU A 13 -13.09 37.75 3.52
CA LEU A 13 -13.74 36.46 3.73
C LEU A 13 -14.26 35.85 2.42
N ILE A 14 -14.86 36.67 1.55
CA ILE A 14 -15.32 36.23 0.22
C ILE A 14 -14.13 35.85 -0.67
N GLY A 15 -13.04 36.63 -0.64
CA GLY A 15 -11.81 36.29 -1.36
C GLY A 15 -11.19 34.98 -0.89
N LEU A 16 -11.19 34.73 0.42
CA LEU A 16 -10.74 33.46 1.00
C LEU A 16 -11.64 32.30 0.60
N LEU A 17 -12.97 32.47 0.64
CA LEU A 17 -13.92 31.45 0.21
C LEU A 17 -13.76 31.11 -1.28
N MET A 18 -13.54 32.10 -2.14
CA MET A 18 -13.25 31.85 -3.56
C MET A 18 -11.93 31.11 -3.76
N LEU A 19 -10.87 31.47 -3.02
CA LEU A 19 -9.60 30.73 -3.05
C LEU A 19 -9.76 29.29 -2.57
N LEU A 20 -10.51 29.05 -1.50
CA LEU A 20 -10.80 27.72 -0.98
C LEU A 20 -11.66 26.90 -1.94
N ALA A 21 -12.68 27.51 -2.56
CA ALA A 21 -13.51 26.86 -3.57
C ALA A 21 -12.70 26.54 -4.85
N THR A 22 -11.80 27.42 -5.26
CA THR A 22 -10.89 27.18 -6.39
C THR A 22 -9.89 26.07 -6.05
N ALA A 23 -9.31 26.09 -4.86
CA ALA A 23 -8.42 25.03 -4.38
C ALA A 23 -9.17 23.70 -4.25
N TYR A 24 -10.42 23.70 -3.80
CA TYR A 24 -11.27 22.52 -3.72
C TYR A 24 -11.64 21.97 -5.11
N ALA A 25 -12.01 22.84 -6.05
CA ALA A 25 -12.32 22.47 -7.43
C ALA A 25 -11.08 21.93 -8.17
N ILE A 26 -9.92 22.57 -7.98
CA ILE A 26 -8.63 22.07 -8.48
C ILE A 26 -8.30 20.73 -7.82
N ARG A 27 -8.50 20.58 -6.51
CA ARG A 27 -8.27 19.33 -5.78
C ARG A 27 -9.21 18.21 -6.25
N SER A 28 -10.48 18.50 -6.53
CA SER A 28 -11.44 17.52 -7.06
C SER A 28 -11.15 17.10 -8.50
N VAL A 29 -10.43 17.93 -9.26
CA VAL A 29 -9.94 17.59 -10.62
C VAL A 29 -8.61 16.84 -10.57
N LEU A 30 -7.79 17.09 -9.54
CA LEU A 30 -6.45 16.48 -9.39
C LEU A 30 -6.46 15.14 -8.65
N LEU A 31 -7.46 14.85 -7.82
CA LEU A 31 -7.59 13.55 -7.18
C LEU A 31 -8.36 12.58 -8.09
N PRO A 32 -7.91 11.32 -8.23
CA PRO A 32 -8.61 10.35 -9.05
C PRO A 32 -10.02 10.11 -8.49
N ALA A 33 -10.99 10.02 -9.39
CA ALA A 33 -12.37 9.68 -9.09
C ALA A 33 -12.47 8.27 -8.47
N ARG A 34 -11.68 7.31 -8.98
CA ARG A 34 -11.64 5.92 -8.52
C ARG A 34 -10.22 5.35 -8.58
N THR A 35 -9.87 4.45 -7.66
CA THR A 35 -8.63 3.68 -7.69
C THR A 35 -8.96 2.20 -7.53
N ALA A 36 -8.43 1.35 -8.40
CA ALA A 36 -8.64 -0.09 -8.38
C ALA A 36 -7.32 -0.82 -8.14
N GLY A 37 -7.36 -1.83 -7.27
CA GLY A 37 -6.31 -2.83 -7.10
C GLY A 37 -6.73 -4.16 -7.69
N LEU A 38 -5.84 -4.78 -8.46
CA LEU A 38 -6.09 -6.02 -9.17
C LEU A 38 -5.01 -7.03 -8.86
N PHE A 39 -5.42 -8.23 -8.48
CA PHE A 39 -4.58 -9.42 -8.64
C PHE A 39 -5.05 -10.16 -9.89
N LEU A 40 -4.10 -10.61 -10.70
CA LEU A 40 -4.34 -11.22 -12.00
C LEU A 40 -3.59 -12.55 -12.07
N ASP A 41 -4.29 -13.57 -12.54
CA ASP A 41 -3.80 -14.91 -12.87
C ASP A 41 -4.27 -15.21 -14.29
N TYR A 42 -3.33 -15.29 -15.24
CA TYR A 42 -3.63 -15.43 -16.66
C TYR A 42 -3.92 -16.89 -17.01
N VAL A 43 -4.77 -17.10 -18.02
CA VAL A 43 -5.02 -18.46 -18.50
C VAL A 43 -3.79 -19.01 -19.22
N GLU A 44 -3.41 -20.26 -18.93
CA GLU A 44 -2.29 -20.94 -19.58
C GLU A 44 -2.42 -20.89 -21.12
N GLY A 45 -1.40 -20.34 -21.79
CA GLY A 45 -1.38 -20.16 -23.25
C GLY A 45 -1.99 -18.85 -23.76
N ALA A 46 -2.45 -17.96 -22.88
CA ALA A 46 -2.81 -16.59 -23.24
C ALA A 46 -1.56 -15.78 -23.61
N ASP A 47 -1.63 -15.00 -24.70
CA ASP A 47 -0.62 -14.02 -25.07
C ASP A 47 -0.72 -12.78 -24.17
N TRP A 48 -0.42 -12.95 -22.87
CA TRP A 48 -0.50 -11.86 -21.92
C TRP A 48 0.61 -10.83 -22.13
N VAL A 49 0.21 -9.56 -22.22
CA VAL A 49 1.12 -8.40 -22.22
C VAL A 49 1.19 -7.83 -20.81
N PRO A 50 2.37 -7.60 -20.22
CA PRO A 50 2.49 -7.05 -18.87
C PRO A 50 1.71 -5.75 -18.68
N ALA A 51 1.14 -5.53 -17.48
CA ALA A 51 0.27 -4.39 -17.21
C ALA A 51 0.78 -3.02 -17.68
N PRO A 52 2.09 -2.66 -17.53
CA PRO A 52 2.57 -1.36 -17.99
C PRO A 52 2.43 -1.11 -19.49
N GLN A 53 2.24 -2.16 -20.31
CA GLN A 53 2.05 -2.07 -21.76
C GLN A 53 0.67 -2.58 -22.21
N ASN A 54 -0.19 -2.99 -21.30
CA ASN A 54 -1.45 -3.66 -21.63
C ASN A 54 -2.58 -2.65 -21.81
N SER A 55 -3.24 -2.69 -22.97
CA SER A 55 -4.37 -1.81 -23.32
C SER A 55 -5.60 -2.01 -22.44
N LEU A 56 -5.66 -3.09 -21.65
CA LEU A 56 -6.71 -3.28 -20.64
C LEU A 56 -6.82 -2.07 -19.71
N PHE A 57 -5.68 -1.46 -19.37
CA PHE A 57 -5.58 -0.33 -18.44
C PHE A 57 -5.69 1.04 -19.11
N ASP A 58 -5.99 1.09 -20.42
CA ASP A 58 -6.16 2.35 -21.14
C ASP A 58 -7.23 3.23 -20.50
N GLY A 59 -7.00 4.55 -20.52
CA GLY A 59 -7.86 5.53 -19.84
C GLY A 59 -7.65 5.60 -18.31
N GLY A 60 -6.90 4.67 -17.72
CA GLY A 60 -6.41 4.74 -16.35
C GLY A 60 -4.94 5.17 -16.30
N ASN A 61 -4.51 5.62 -15.13
CA ASN A 61 -3.11 5.84 -14.79
C ASN A 61 -2.67 4.71 -13.85
N ILE A 62 -1.78 3.83 -14.34
CA ILE A 62 -1.21 2.77 -13.50
C ILE A 62 -0.31 3.43 -12.45
N GLU A 63 -0.71 3.36 -11.19
CA GLU A 63 0.06 3.90 -10.06
C GLU A 63 1.18 2.95 -9.63
N PHE A 64 0.95 1.65 -9.82
CA PHE A 64 1.90 0.60 -9.50
C PHE A 64 1.58 -0.67 -10.28
N ALA A 65 2.60 -1.40 -10.71
CA ALA A 65 2.46 -2.78 -11.15
C ALA A 65 3.70 -3.60 -10.77
N GLY A 66 3.48 -4.86 -10.42
CA GLY A 66 4.55 -5.82 -10.21
C GLY A 66 4.09 -7.25 -10.45
N TYR A 67 5.05 -8.14 -10.64
CA TYR A 67 4.86 -9.54 -11.02
C TYR A 67 5.37 -10.48 -9.94
N ASP A 68 4.99 -11.76 -10.06
CA ASP A 68 5.37 -12.84 -9.15
C ASP A 68 5.02 -12.52 -7.67
N PRO A 69 3.74 -12.20 -7.37
CA PRO A 69 3.28 -12.00 -6.01
C PRO A 69 3.29 -13.30 -5.22
N VAL A 70 4.14 -13.39 -4.19
CA VAL A 70 4.13 -14.53 -3.27
C VAL A 70 3.48 -14.11 -1.96
N GLN A 71 2.48 -14.86 -1.54
CA GLN A 71 1.81 -14.62 -0.26
C GLN A 71 2.68 -15.07 0.92
N LEU A 72 2.81 -14.20 1.92
CA LEU A 72 3.68 -14.33 3.09
C LEU A 72 2.92 -14.34 4.42
N ALA A 73 1.64 -14.00 4.40
CA ALA A 73 0.76 -14.02 5.55
C ALA A 73 -0.71 -13.98 5.14
N GLY A 74 -1.59 -14.42 6.05
CA GLY A 74 -3.04 -14.30 5.93
C GLY A 74 -3.74 -15.57 5.45
N PRO A 75 -5.06 -15.50 5.21
CA PRO A 75 -5.81 -16.57 4.54
C PRO A 75 -5.31 -16.72 3.10
N ASP A 76 -5.19 -17.94 2.61
CA ASP A 76 -4.81 -18.19 1.22
C ASP A 76 -5.79 -17.48 0.27
N MET A 77 -5.28 -16.53 -0.51
CA MET A 77 -6.10 -15.82 -1.50
C MET A 77 -5.78 -16.26 -2.92
N GLY A 78 -5.08 -17.39 -3.11
CA GLY A 78 -4.70 -17.90 -4.42
C GLY A 78 -3.30 -17.49 -4.85
N GLU A 79 -2.83 -18.17 -5.89
CA GLU A 79 -1.61 -17.84 -6.61
C GLU A 79 -1.96 -16.84 -7.73
N TRP A 80 -1.10 -15.84 -7.89
CA TRP A 80 -1.30 -14.74 -8.81
C TRP A 80 -0.02 -14.51 -9.59
N GLU A 81 -0.15 -14.01 -10.81
CA GLU A 81 0.99 -13.71 -11.68
C GLU A 81 1.36 -12.22 -11.63
N GLU A 82 0.39 -11.35 -11.38
CA GLU A 82 0.61 -9.90 -11.32
C GLU A 82 -0.33 -9.20 -10.35
N MET A 83 0.14 -8.06 -9.85
CA MET A 83 -0.65 -7.12 -9.08
C MET A 83 -0.54 -5.71 -9.67
N VAL A 84 -1.68 -5.04 -9.85
CA VAL A 84 -1.77 -3.71 -10.47
C VAL A 84 -2.62 -2.77 -9.62
N ILE A 85 -2.14 -1.53 -9.42
CA ILE A 85 -2.98 -0.41 -8.99
C ILE A 85 -3.16 0.53 -10.16
N VAL A 86 -4.40 0.85 -10.50
CA VAL A 86 -4.76 1.82 -11.52
C VAL A 86 -5.75 2.85 -10.96
N SER A 87 -5.53 4.12 -11.29
CA SER A 87 -6.42 5.21 -10.90
C SER A 87 -7.03 5.92 -12.10
N PHE A 88 -8.27 6.38 -11.95
CA PHE A 88 -9.07 6.97 -13.02
C PHE A 88 -9.47 8.38 -12.61
N SER A 89 -9.22 9.36 -13.46
CA SER A 89 -9.57 10.77 -13.19
C SER A 89 -11.06 11.07 -13.37
N ARG A 90 -11.81 10.16 -13.98
CA ARG A 90 -13.25 10.30 -14.23
C ARG A 90 -13.96 8.96 -14.02
N ASP A 91 -15.21 9.02 -13.57
CA ASP A 91 -16.02 7.81 -13.32
C ASP A 91 -16.34 7.06 -14.62
N ASP A 92 -16.58 7.74 -15.74
CA ASP A 92 -16.86 7.09 -17.05
C ASP A 92 -15.70 6.21 -17.51
N LEU A 93 -14.45 6.65 -17.33
CA LEU A 93 -13.26 5.86 -17.65
C LEU A 93 -13.11 4.63 -16.76
N TYR A 94 -13.54 4.72 -15.50
CA TYR A 94 -13.55 3.59 -14.56
C TYR A 94 -14.62 2.57 -14.95
N GLU A 95 -15.83 3.00 -15.31
CA GLU A 95 -16.89 2.09 -15.78
C GLU A 95 -16.52 1.43 -17.12
N ASP A 96 -15.88 2.16 -18.04
CA ASP A 96 -15.34 1.58 -19.27
C ASP A 96 -14.28 0.52 -18.98
N PHE A 97 -13.43 0.75 -17.97
CA PHE A 97 -12.44 -0.22 -17.51
C PHE A 97 -13.07 -1.48 -16.89
N LEU A 98 -14.09 -1.33 -16.05
CA LEU A 98 -14.84 -2.46 -15.50
C LEU A 98 -15.45 -3.31 -16.63
N THR A 99 -16.05 -2.65 -17.63
CA THR A 99 -16.63 -3.31 -18.81
C THR A 99 -15.56 -4.10 -19.58
N ARG A 100 -14.37 -3.52 -19.79
CA ARG A 100 -13.26 -4.23 -20.43
C ARG A 100 -12.82 -5.44 -19.61
N ILE A 101 -12.61 -5.30 -18.31
CA ILE A 101 -12.17 -6.41 -17.46
C ILE A 101 -13.20 -7.55 -17.44
N GLU A 102 -14.48 -7.21 -17.35
CA GLU A 102 -15.56 -8.20 -17.39
C GLU A 102 -15.57 -8.95 -18.74
N ALA A 103 -15.34 -8.24 -19.85
CA ALA A 103 -15.23 -8.87 -21.17
C ALA A 103 -13.96 -9.72 -21.37
N TYR A 104 -12.96 -9.57 -20.50
CA TYR A 104 -11.69 -10.32 -20.52
C TYR A 104 -11.67 -11.45 -19.45
N GLN A 105 -12.84 -11.86 -18.93
CA GLN A 105 -12.97 -12.98 -17.98
C GLN A 105 -12.41 -14.31 -18.51
N ASP A 106 -12.37 -14.49 -19.83
CA ASP A 106 -11.79 -15.69 -20.47
C ASP A 106 -10.25 -15.70 -20.48
N LEU A 107 -9.60 -14.61 -20.05
CA LEU A 107 -8.13 -14.46 -20.06
C LEU A 107 -7.52 -14.36 -18.65
N SER A 108 -8.31 -14.18 -17.59
CA SER A 108 -7.76 -14.16 -16.23
C SER A 108 -8.76 -14.47 -15.11
N ARG A 109 -8.31 -15.21 -14.09
CA ARG A 109 -8.90 -15.09 -12.76
C ARG A 109 -8.42 -13.76 -12.19
N TYR A 110 -9.33 -12.94 -11.66
CA TYR A 110 -8.96 -11.66 -11.08
C TYR A 110 -9.67 -11.37 -9.76
N HIS A 111 -8.93 -10.79 -8.82
CA HIS A 111 -9.50 -10.17 -7.62
C HIS A 111 -9.41 -8.66 -7.75
N LEU A 112 -10.56 -8.00 -7.82
CA LEU A 112 -10.69 -6.56 -7.98
C LEU A 112 -11.16 -5.92 -6.67
N SER A 113 -10.35 -5.02 -6.13
CA SER A 113 -10.67 -4.20 -4.98
C SER A 113 -10.73 -2.73 -5.35
N LEU A 114 -11.78 -2.03 -4.91
CA LEU A 114 -11.86 -0.58 -4.98
C LEU A 114 -11.16 0.03 -3.76
N PHE A 115 -10.26 0.95 -4.04
CA PHE A 115 -9.47 1.68 -3.07
C PHE A 115 -9.88 3.14 -3.02
N ALA A 116 -9.92 3.70 -1.82
CA ALA A 116 -9.97 5.14 -1.64
C ALA A 116 -8.61 5.71 -2.08
N PRO A 117 -8.59 6.83 -2.82
CA PRO A 117 -7.35 7.51 -3.17
C PRO A 117 -6.56 7.89 -1.91
N GLY A 118 -5.34 7.36 -1.76
CA GLY A 118 -4.49 7.67 -0.60
C GLY A 118 -3.27 8.53 -0.93
N TYR A 119 -3.38 9.38 -1.95
CA TYR A 119 -2.30 10.23 -2.45
C TYR A 119 -1.67 11.11 -1.35
N GLU A 120 -2.49 11.74 -0.51
CA GLU A 120 -2.02 12.62 0.57
C GLU A 120 -1.32 11.82 1.68
N GLN A 121 -1.86 10.66 2.03
CA GLN A 121 -1.28 9.72 2.97
C GLN A 121 0.08 9.23 2.48
N ARG A 122 0.20 8.92 1.17
CA ARG A 122 1.46 8.53 0.54
C ARG A 122 2.50 9.64 0.60
N ILE A 123 2.13 10.90 0.30
CA ILE A 123 3.05 12.04 0.39
C ILE A 123 3.55 12.21 1.83
N PHE A 124 2.62 12.22 2.79
CA PHE A 124 2.96 12.42 4.19
C PHE A 124 3.87 11.30 4.72
N ALA A 125 3.54 10.04 4.43
CA ALA A 125 4.34 8.90 4.82
C ALA A 125 5.75 8.94 4.20
N ASN A 126 5.87 9.26 2.91
CA ASN A 126 7.17 9.39 2.26
C ASN A 126 7.98 10.59 2.77
N TRP A 127 7.34 11.69 3.16
CA TRP A 127 8.02 12.79 3.83
C TRP A 127 8.62 12.35 5.17
N MET A 128 7.85 11.58 5.97
CA MET A 128 8.34 11.00 7.22
C MET A 128 9.52 10.04 7.01
N LEU A 129 9.42 9.13 6.04
CA LEU A 129 10.50 8.19 5.70
C LEU A 129 11.79 8.92 5.29
N ARG A 130 11.68 9.94 4.44
CA ARG A 130 12.82 10.75 3.99
C ARG A 130 13.50 11.49 5.14
N ARG A 131 12.73 11.99 6.10
CA ARG A 131 13.27 12.69 7.28
C ARG A 131 14.21 11.79 8.09
N ASP A 132 13.86 10.51 8.24
CA ASP A 132 14.62 9.57 9.05
C ASP A 132 15.79 8.88 8.29
N ARG A 133 15.98 9.21 7.00
CA ARG A 133 17.07 8.67 6.16
C ARG A 133 18.48 8.94 6.68
N ARG A 134 18.68 10.06 7.37
CA ARG A 134 19.97 10.49 7.96
C ARG A 134 19.93 10.52 9.48
N ASN A 135 19.00 9.81 10.09
CA ASN A 135 18.84 9.81 11.53
C ASN A 135 19.74 8.73 12.17
N ASP A 136 20.94 9.14 12.59
CA ASP A 136 21.94 8.23 13.17
C ASP A 136 21.61 7.75 14.59
N SER A 137 20.55 8.27 15.21
CA SER A 137 20.05 7.72 16.49
C SER A 137 19.32 6.39 16.34
N ILE A 138 19.03 5.97 15.11
CA ILE A 138 18.37 4.70 14.79
C ILE A 138 19.44 3.65 14.56
N ASN A 139 19.61 2.75 15.53
CA ASN A 139 20.53 1.62 15.38
C ASN A 139 19.89 0.54 14.48
N VAL A 140 20.37 0.43 13.25
CA VAL A 140 19.97 -0.61 12.29
C VAL A 140 20.92 -1.82 12.30
N ASP A 141 22.03 -1.74 13.02
CA ASP A 141 23.03 -2.81 13.12
C ASP A 141 22.66 -3.82 14.21
N ASP A 142 21.86 -3.41 15.21
CA ASP A 142 21.28 -4.31 16.21
C ASP A 142 20.20 -5.21 15.60
N ARG A 143 20.62 -6.40 15.19
CA ARG A 143 19.82 -7.35 14.41
C ARG A 143 19.76 -8.72 15.06
N ALA A 144 18.63 -9.38 14.85
CA ALA A 144 18.49 -10.82 15.03
C ALA A 144 19.04 -11.55 13.80
N THR A 145 19.23 -12.87 13.93
CA THR A 145 19.42 -13.73 12.74
C THR A 145 18.13 -13.78 11.91
N ILE A 146 18.23 -14.18 10.64
CA ILE A 146 17.04 -14.26 9.79
C ILE A 146 16.08 -15.34 10.29
N GLU A 147 16.63 -16.46 10.78
CA GLU A 147 15.89 -17.58 11.36
C GLU A 147 15.10 -17.17 12.61
N GLU A 148 15.65 -16.28 13.44
CA GLU A 148 14.96 -15.70 14.59
C GLU A 148 13.84 -14.72 14.18
N ALA A 149 13.97 -14.05 13.03
CA ALA A 149 13.04 -13.02 12.58
C ALA A 149 11.84 -13.59 11.81
N ILE A 150 12.01 -14.71 11.12
CA ILE A 150 10.95 -15.36 10.34
C ILE A 150 9.83 -15.84 11.29
N PRO A 151 8.56 -15.48 11.04
CA PRO A 151 7.45 -15.99 11.84
C PRO A 151 7.36 -17.51 11.77
N ALA A 152 7.15 -18.16 12.91
CA ALA A 152 7.01 -19.63 13.01
C ALA A 152 5.69 -20.19 12.43
N ASN A 153 5.03 -19.47 11.50
CA ASN A 153 3.84 -19.98 10.84
C ASN A 153 4.25 -21.00 9.77
N PRO A 154 3.91 -22.30 9.92
CA PRO A 154 4.37 -23.35 9.01
C PRO A 154 3.86 -23.17 7.57
N HIS A 155 2.79 -22.41 7.35
CA HIS A 155 2.25 -22.20 6.00
C HIS A 155 3.10 -21.26 5.15
N TYR A 156 3.88 -20.39 5.77
CA TYR A 156 4.61 -19.32 5.07
C TYR A 156 6.11 -19.31 5.40
N VAL A 157 6.58 -20.15 6.33
CA VAL A 157 7.99 -20.18 6.75
C VAL A 157 8.92 -20.43 5.57
N ASP A 158 8.60 -21.39 4.70
CA ASP A 158 9.41 -21.72 3.53
C ASP A 158 9.44 -20.55 2.53
N ARG A 159 8.29 -19.90 2.30
CA ARG A 159 8.20 -18.72 1.42
C ARG A 159 9.01 -17.54 1.94
N TRP A 160 9.05 -17.34 3.26
CA TRP A 160 9.94 -16.36 3.88
C TRP A 160 11.41 -16.74 3.69
N GLN A 161 11.77 -18.00 3.91
CA GLN A 161 13.14 -18.48 3.71
C GLN A 161 13.59 -18.31 2.26
N ASP A 162 12.73 -18.62 1.30
CA ASP A 162 13.02 -18.50 -0.13
C ASP A 162 13.32 -17.06 -0.56
N ILE A 163 12.67 -16.06 0.03
CA ILE A 163 12.99 -14.64 -0.21
C ILE A 163 14.44 -14.35 0.17
N PHE A 164 14.85 -14.78 1.37
CA PHE A 164 16.16 -14.44 1.92
C PHE A 164 17.28 -15.37 1.45
N ALA A 165 16.98 -16.57 0.98
CA ALA A 165 17.94 -17.53 0.42
C ALA A 165 18.00 -17.53 -1.12
N GLY A 166 16.99 -17.00 -1.81
CA GLY A 166 16.83 -17.07 -3.27
C GLY A 166 17.82 -16.23 -4.08
N ALA A 167 17.92 -16.50 -5.38
CA ALA A 167 18.88 -15.76 -6.24
C ALA A 167 18.48 -14.30 -6.52
N TYR A 168 17.20 -13.94 -6.35
CA TYR A 168 16.73 -12.57 -6.58
C TYR A 168 17.20 -11.63 -5.46
N ARG A 169 17.89 -10.54 -5.84
CA ARG A 169 18.38 -9.51 -4.89
C ARG A 169 17.99 -8.09 -5.27
N GLY A 170 17.09 -7.95 -6.25
CA GLY A 170 16.60 -6.66 -6.71
C GLY A 170 15.61 -6.01 -5.74
N GLU A 171 15.04 -4.90 -6.19
CA GLU A 171 13.97 -4.18 -5.49
C GLU A 171 12.75 -5.07 -5.26
N LEU A 172 12.05 -4.84 -4.15
CA LEU A 172 10.82 -5.57 -3.84
C LEU A 172 9.80 -4.63 -3.21
N VAL A 173 8.53 -4.97 -3.40
CA VAL A 173 7.42 -4.29 -2.75
C VAL A 173 6.70 -5.26 -1.84
N LEU A 174 6.52 -4.89 -0.58
CA LEU A 174 5.64 -5.58 0.35
C LEU A 174 4.24 -4.98 0.31
N LEU A 175 3.30 -5.77 -0.18
CA LEU A 175 1.88 -5.49 -0.12
C LEU A 175 1.33 -5.94 1.23
N ASN A 176 0.79 -5.01 2.01
CA ASN A 176 0.16 -5.30 3.28
C ASN A 176 -1.30 -4.91 3.21
N PHE A 177 -2.19 -5.88 3.34
CA PHE A 177 -3.61 -5.68 3.60
C PHE A 177 -3.85 -5.86 5.09
N VAL A 178 -4.38 -4.83 5.73
CA VAL A 178 -4.53 -4.77 7.18
C VAL A 178 -6.01 -4.70 7.52
N SER A 179 -6.43 -5.56 8.43
CA SER A 179 -7.68 -5.44 9.16
C SER A 179 -7.34 -5.26 10.63
N LEU A 180 -7.86 -4.20 11.25
CA LEU A 180 -7.71 -4.01 12.69
C LEU A 180 -8.69 -4.92 13.42
N LYS A 181 -8.28 -5.45 14.57
CA LYS A 181 -9.18 -6.17 15.49
C LYS A 181 -10.19 -5.19 16.09
N LYS A 182 -11.27 -4.93 15.35
CA LYS A 182 -12.43 -4.15 15.81
C LYS A 182 -13.33 -4.99 16.74
N ASP A 183 -13.26 -6.32 16.62
CA ASP A 183 -14.11 -7.28 17.33
C ASP A 183 -13.59 -7.70 18.72
N MET A 184 -13.00 -6.81 19.53
CA MET A 184 -12.89 -7.10 20.98
C MET A 184 -14.12 -6.62 21.77
N GLY A 185 -15.30 -6.63 21.13
CA GLY A 185 -16.59 -6.60 21.81
C GLY A 185 -17.15 -5.24 22.24
N ASP A 186 -16.39 -4.14 22.12
CA ASP A 186 -16.86 -2.79 22.47
C ASP A 186 -16.12 -1.71 21.65
N ALA A 187 -16.69 -0.51 21.49
CA ALA A 187 -16.04 0.61 20.78
C ALA A 187 -14.65 0.97 21.36
N GLU A 188 -14.45 0.71 22.65
CA GLU A 188 -13.17 0.85 23.37
C GLU A 188 -12.08 -0.11 22.85
N ALA A 189 -12.47 -1.26 22.27
CA ALA A 189 -11.56 -2.20 21.64
C ALA A 189 -10.95 -1.69 20.32
N GLY A 190 -11.76 -0.99 19.51
CA GLY A 190 -11.33 -0.40 18.25
C GLY A 190 -10.29 0.70 18.47
N GLU A 191 -10.54 1.61 19.42
CA GLU A 191 -9.59 2.65 19.82
C GLU A 191 -8.28 2.05 20.34
N LYS A 192 -8.36 0.94 21.08
CA LYS A 192 -7.19 0.21 21.57
C LYS A 192 -6.38 -0.44 20.45
N ALA A 193 -7.02 -0.98 19.41
CA ALA A 193 -6.33 -1.57 18.27
C ALA A 193 -5.57 -0.51 17.44
N GLU A 194 -6.18 0.65 17.22
CA GLU A 194 -5.51 1.79 16.54
C GLU A 194 -4.32 2.31 17.34
N GLU A 195 -4.43 2.41 18.66
CA GLU A 195 -3.33 2.85 19.51
C GLU A 195 -2.16 1.85 19.50
N LEU A 196 -2.46 0.54 19.52
CA LEU A 196 -1.45 -0.50 19.38
C LEU A 196 -0.79 -0.47 17.98
N GLU A 197 -1.56 -0.22 16.92
CA GLU A 197 -1.01 0.00 15.57
C GLU A 197 -0.02 1.16 15.58
N LYS A 198 -0.39 2.31 16.14
CA LYS A 198 0.48 3.50 16.22
C LYS A 198 1.77 3.24 17.01
N GLN A 199 1.68 2.47 18.09
CA GLN A 199 2.83 2.05 18.89
C GLN A 199 3.80 1.17 18.10
N TYR A 200 3.29 0.38 17.15
CA TYR A 200 4.10 -0.43 16.23
C TYR A 200 4.62 0.39 15.03
N SER A 201 3.76 1.15 14.37
CA SER A 201 4.04 1.78 13.09
C SER A 201 5.04 2.93 13.21
N LYS A 202 4.94 3.75 14.26
CA LYS A 202 5.84 4.91 14.42
C LYS A 202 7.32 4.54 14.57
N PRO A 203 7.74 3.59 15.43
CA PRO A 203 9.13 3.15 15.49
C PRO A 203 9.56 2.38 14.22
N THR A 204 8.67 1.55 13.67
CA THR A 204 8.95 0.78 12.45
C THR A 204 9.22 1.69 11.24
N MET A 205 8.42 2.75 11.07
CA MET A 205 8.60 3.77 10.03
C MET A 205 9.93 4.50 10.13
N ARG A 206 10.49 4.67 11.32
CA ARG A 206 11.82 5.26 11.50
C ARG A 206 12.91 4.34 10.95
N ILE A 207 12.87 3.06 11.30
CA ILE A 207 13.81 2.03 10.81
C ILE A 207 13.70 1.92 9.28
N LEU A 208 12.47 1.89 8.75
CA LEU A 208 12.18 1.89 7.31
C LEU A 208 12.80 3.11 6.60
N GLY A 209 12.58 4.31 7.16
CA GLY A 209 13.12 5.56 6.61
C GLY A 209 14.65 5.55 6.57
N ARG A 210 15.30 5.03 7.63
CA ARG A 210 16.76 4.90 7.70
C ARG A 210 17.33 4.01 6.61
N MET A 211 16.59 2.97 6.21
CA MET A 211 16.96 2.04 5.13
C MET A 211 16.52 2.48 3.74
N GLY A 212 15.98 3.69 3.60
CA GLY A 212 15.61 4.25 2.31
C GLY A 212 14.33 3.69 1.70
N ALA A 213 13.49 3.03 2.50
CA ALA A 213 12.18 2.56 2.05
C ALA A 213 11.27 3.73 1.64
N GLN A 214 10.32 3.45 0.75
CA GLN A 214 9.28 4.38 0.31
C GLN A 214 7.93 3.67 0.30
N LEU A 215 6.82 4.38 0.49
CA LEU A 215 5.50 3.82 0.19
C LEU A 215 5.16 4.06 -1.28
N ALA A 216 4.94 2.97 -2.03
CA ALA A 216 4.51 3.03 -3.43
C ALA A 216 3.03 3.46 -3.52
N ALA A 217 2.20 2.89 -2.64
CA ALA A 217 0.78 3.19 -2.49
C ALA A 217 0.35 2.92 -1.04
N VAL A 218 -0.68 3.62 -0.58
CA VAL A 218 -1.33 3.40 0.72
C VAL A 218 -2.73 3.96 0.63
N GLY A 219 -3.71 3.37 1.31
CA GLY A 219 -5.07 3.87 1.31
C GLY A 219 -6.04 2.98 2.08
N ARG A 220 -7.33 3.27 1.94
CA ARG A 220 -8.41 2.46 2.51
C ARG A 220 -9.01 1.56 1.44
N VAL A 221 -9.37 0.34 1.83
CA VAL A 221 -10.13 -0.56 0.94
C VAL A 221 -11.61 -0.21 1.08
N GLU A 222 -12.24 0.34 0.04
CA GLU A 222 -13.63 0.78 0.07
C GLU A 222 -14.62 -0.38 -0.11
N LYS A 223 -14.34 -1.26 -1.07
CA LYS A 223 -15.13 -2.47 -1.33
C LYS A 223 -14.32 -3.46 -2.16
N VAL A 224 -14.59 -4.74 -2.00
CA VAL A 224 -14.20 -5.75 -2.98
C VAL A 224 -15.28 -5.75 -4.06
N VAL A 225 -14.88 -5.61 -5.32
CA VAL A 225 -15.79 -5.48 -6.48
C VAL A 225 -16.01 -6.86 -7.12
N VAL A 226 -14.94 -7.67 -7.23
CA VAL A 226 -14.98 -9.06 -7.72
C VAL A 226 -13.98 -9.90 -6.92
N GLY A 227 -14.42 -11.04 -6.37
CA GLY A 227 -13.60 -11.97 -5.57
C GLY A 227 -14.44 -12.78 -4.57
N PRO A 228 -13.88 -13.85 -3.95
CA PRO A 228 -14.56 -14.62 -2.92
C PRO A 228 -14.64 -13.79 -1.63
N GLU A 229 -15.88 -13.51 -1.21
CA GLU A 229 -16.29 -12.88 0.06
C GLU A 229 -16.23 -11.34 0.22
N PRO A 230 -17.14 -10.74 1.03
CA PRO A 230 -17.23 -9.30 1.19
C PRO A 230 -16.15 -8.77 2.17
N ARG A 231 -15.29 -7.88 1.65
CA ARG A 231 -14.45 -6.91 2.38
C ARG A 231 -13.75 -7.46 3.64
N GLN A 232 -12.60 -8.09 3.45
CA GLN A 232 -11.78 -8.55 4.58
C GLN A 232 -10.79 -7.48 5.10
N HIS A 233 -10.50 -6.40 4.37
CA HIS A 233 -9.42 -5.48 4.73
C HIS A 233 -9.91 -4.04 4.97
N ASP A 234 -9.32 -3.36 5.96
CA ASP A 234 -9.60 -1.95 6.25
C ASP A 234 -8.69 -1.02 5.43
N GLU A 235 -7.41 -1.38 5.34
CA GLU A 235 -6.35 -0.56 4.76
C GLU A 235 -5.38 -1.41 3.94
N TYR A 236 -4.69 -0.75 3.00
CA TYR A 236 -3.58 -1.35 2.27
C TYR A 236 -2.37 -0.42 2.30
N GLY A 237 -1.16 -1.00 2.30
CA GLY A 237 0.10 -0.26 2.30
C GLY A 237 1.21 -1.02 1.58
N PHE A 238 1.83 -0.38 0.61
CA PHE A 238 2.79 -0.98 -0.31
C PHE A 238 4.18 -0.43 0.04
N GLY A 239 4.93 -1.17 0.84
CA GLY A 239 6.28 -0.80 1.26
C GLY A 239 7.29 -1.18 0.18
N HIS A 240 7.92 -0.19 -0.44
CA HIS A 240 8.94 -0.38 -1.47
C HIS A 240 10.34 -0.33 -0.84
N TYR A 241 11.13 -1.37 -1.09
CA TYR A 241 12.50 -1.52 -0.62
C TYR A 241 13.47 -1.55 -1.79
N PRO A 242 14.65 -0.90 -1.66
CA PRO A 242 15.63 -0.82 -2.74
C PRO A 242 16.32 -2.14 -3.07
N SER A 243 16.30 -3.12 -2.15
CA SER A 243 16.80 -4.47 -2.38
C SER A 243 16.27 -5.44 -1.32
N VAL A 244 16.39 -6.74 -1.57
CA VAL A 244 16.17 -7.80 -0.56
C VAL A 244 17.05 -7.57 0.67
N ASP A 245 18.32 -7.22 0.48
CA ASP A 245 19.25 -7.00 1.59
C ASP A 245 18.85 -5.80 2.46
N ALA A 246 18.36 -4.72 1.84
CA ALA A 246 17.85 -3.57 2.59
C ALA A 246 16.58 -3.93 3.37
N PHE A 247 15.72 -4.77 2.79
CA PHE A 247 14.57 -5.30 3.49
C PHE A 247 14.96 -6.24 4.65
N GLU A 248 15.95 -7.11 4.46
CA GLU A 248 16.46 -8.01 5.50
C GLU A 248 16.92 -7.24 6.74
N VAL A 249 17.66 -6.13 6.55
CA VAL A 249 18.08 -5.25 7.66
C VAL A 249 16.88 -4.73 8.45
N VAL A 250 15.82 -4.26 7.75
CA VAL A 250 14.59 -3.79 8.43
C VAL A 250 13.89 -4.95 9.13
N PHE A 251 13.79 -6.11 8.47
CA PHE A 251 13.05 -7.26 8.95
C PHE A 251 13.68 -7.87 10.21
N THR A 252 15.01 -7.89 10.28
CA THR A 252 15.81 -8.44 11.38
C THR A 252 16.13 -7.43 12.49
N ALA A 253 15.83 -6.14 12.31
CA ALA A 253 16.08 -5.12 13.32
C ALA A 253 15.38 -5.45 14.65
N ARG A 254 16.14 -5.59 15.75
CA ARG A 254 15.58 -6.01 17.05
C ARG A 254 14.53 -5.03 17.57
N GLY A 255 14.72 -3.74 17.35
CA GLY A 255 13.74 -2.71 17.69
C GLY A 255 12.38 -2.91 17.02
N ARG A 256 12.34 -3.43 15.77
CA ARG A 256 11.10 -3.80 15.08
C ARG A 256 10.52 -5.10 15.62
N LEU A 257 11.36 -6.13 15.81
CA LEU A 257 10.93 -7.44 16.30
C LEU A 257 10.31 -7.36 17.70
N ALA A 258 10.87 -6.52 18.59
CA ALA A 258 10.32 -6.27 19.92
C ALA A 258 8.87 -5.72 19.89
N LEU A 259 8.46 -5.08 18.79
CA LEU A 259 7.13 -4.51 18.61
C LEU A 259 6.17 -5.45 17.84
N ALA A 260 6.64 -6.58 17.32
CA ALA A 260 5.80 -7.55 16.62
C ALA A 260 4.62 -8.07 17.48
N PRO A 261 4.77 -8.34 18.79
CA PRO A 261 3.63 -8.71 19.64
C PRO A 261 2.56 -7.62 19.73
N THR A 262 2.94 -6.34 19.66
CA THR A 262 2.00 -5.20 19.64
C THR A 262 1.21 -5.19 18.33
N ARG A 263 1.88 -5.35 17.18
CA ARG A 263 1.23 -5.50 15.88
C ARG A 263 0.22 -6.66 15.87
N ASN A 264 0.62 -7.82 16.36
CA ASN A 264 -0.23 -9.03 16.36
C ASN A 264 -1.49 -8.88 17.23
N ARG A 265 -1.43 -8.04 18.27
CA ARG A 265 -2.59 -7.68 19.09
C ARG A 265 -3.50 -6.67 18.40
N ALA A 266 -2.95 -5.75 17.60
CA ALA A 266 -3.72 -4.77 16.83
C ALA A 266 -4.44 -5.38 15.63
N MET A 267 -3.83 -6.36 14.96
CA MET A 267 -4.28 -6.87 13.65
C MET A 267 -5.12 -8.16 13.75
N ASN A 268 -6.13 -8.27 12.89
CA ASN A 268 -6.87 -9.50 12.68
C ASN A 268 -6.17 -10.34 11.61
N ALA A 269 -5.47 -11.40 12.04
CA ALA A 269 -4.69 -12.25 11.15
C ALA A 269 -5.53 -13.05 10.15
N GLY A 270 -6.79 -13.38 10.49
CA GLY A 270 -7.70 -14.06 9.58
C GLY A 270 -8.26 -13.16 8.49
N LEU A 271 -8.10 -11.85 8.65
CA LEU A 271 -8.60 -10.80 7.75
C LEU A 271 -7.48 -9.88 7.25
N SER A 272 -6.21 -10.22 7.50
CA SER A 272 -5.05 -9.46 7.02
C SER A 272 -4.23 -10.36 6.14
N ALA A 273 -3.63 -9.80 5.08
CA ALA A 273 -2.80 -10.55 4.16
C ALA A 273 -1.52 -9.78 3.83
N GLY A 274 -0.46 -10.52 3.51
CA GLY A 274 0.82 -9.95 3.14
C GLY A 274 1.37 -10.62 1.90
N TYR A 275 1.86 -9.85 0.94
CA TYR A 275 2.58 -10.32 -0.23
C TYR A 275 3.92 -9.61 -0.33
N TRP A 276 4.88 -10.25 -0.96
CA TRP A 276 5.92 -9.53 -1.67
C TRP A 276 5.75 -9.73 -3.16
N LEU A 277 6.31 -8.82 -3.94
CA LEU A 277 6.27 -8.87 -5.40
C LEU A 277 7.42 -8.05 -6.00
N LYS A 278 7.71 -8.33 -7.26
CA LYS A 278 8.79 -7.69 -8.02
C LYS A 278 8.22 -6.52 -8.83
N PRO A 279 8.67 -5.27 -8.64
CA PRO A 279 8.15 -4.14 -9.41
C PRO A 279 8.61 -4.23 -10.87
N TYR A 280 7.73 -3.87 -11.82
CA TYR A 280 8.16 -3.65 -13.20
C TYR A 280 9.09 -2.44 -13.31
N ALA A 281 9.90 -2.40 -14.38
CA ALA A 281 10.91 -1.36 -14.58
C ALA A 281 10.41 0.08 -14.41
N PRO A 282 9.22 0.49 -14.89
CA PRO A 282 8.71 1.86 -14.67
C PRO A 282 8.41 2.20 -13.21
N PHE A 283 8.16 1.18 -12.38
CA PHE A 283 7.75 1.33 -10.98
C PHE A 283 8.87 1.07 -9.98
N LYS A 284 10.08 0.73 -10.46
CA LYS A 284 11.28 0.68 -9.63
C LYS A 284 11.58 2.04 -9.01
N LEU A 285 12.13 2.06 -7.80
CA LEU A 285 12.70 3.25 -7.19
C LEU A 285 13.75 3.79 -8.16
N THR A 286 13.40 4.87 -8.87
CA THR A 286 14.38 5.56 -9.71
C THR A 286 15.58 5.88 -8.82
N ALA A 287 16.73 5.28 -9.15
CA ALA A 287 18.01 5.61 -8.56
C ALA A 287 18.34 7.06 -8.94
N LYS A 288 17.72 8.03 -8.27
CA LYS A 288 18.30 9.37 -8.17
C LYS A 288 19.45 9.26 -7.18
N ASN A 289 20.55 8.68 -7.65
CA ASN A 289 21.88 9.04 -7.16
C ASN A 289 22.04 10.57 -7.38
N PRO A 290 22.71 11.26 -6.47
CA PRO A 290 24.14 11.05 -6.24
C PRO A 290 24.47 10.22 -5.00
#